data_AF-A0A496Y7G3-F1
#
_entry.id   AF-A0A496Y7G3-F1
#
_cell.length_a   1.000
_cell.length_b   1.000
_cell.length_c   1.000
_cell.angle_alpha   90.00
_cell.angle_beta   90.00
_cell.angle_gamma   90.00
#
_symmetry.space_group_name_H-M   'P 1'
#
loop_
_entity.id
_entity.type
_entity.pdbx_description
1 polymer ?
#
loop_
_entity_poly.entity_id
_entity_poly.type
_entity_poly.pdbx_seq_one_letter_code
_entity_poly.pdbx_strand_id
1 'polypeptide(L)'
;MPDFSLQTSALGCKPIQKSGQLRPLLRKTSLCREIEGGILLGKAGVQGKIKKKSVFREYAEAAIIAILLALFIRTFVVQAFKIPSGSMEPTLLVGDHILVNKFIYGVKLPFVGKTIIPIQHPHRDDVIVFIYPMDPSKDFIKRVIGLPGDRIEMIGHSIYINGKLFQDRHGVYTASPDPTARFGPVIVPEGHLFVMGDNRDHSYDSRFWGFVPLESVKGKAFIVYWSWPHWKRFFHMIK
;
A
#
# COMPACT_ATOMS: atom_id res chain seq x y z
N MET A 1 6.90 47.93 42.59
CA MET A 1 7.48 49.27 42.39
C MET A 1 8.96 49.08 42.06
N PRO A 2 9.54 49.86 41.13
CA PRO A 2 8.99 50.43 39.90
C PRO A 2 9.63 49.66 38.69
N ASP A 3 10.00 50.14 37.49
CA ASP A 3 9.70 51.32 36.64
C ASP A 3 9.74 50.85 35.14
N PHE A 4 9.36 51.59 34.09
CA PHE A 4 10.13 52.57 33.28
C PHE A 4 11.63 52.26 32.99
N SER A 5 12.19 52.49 31.79
CA SER A 5 11.69 53.23 30.61
C SER A 5 12.27 52.77 29.23
N LEU A 6 11.40 52.89 28.22
CA LEU A 6 11.61 53.43 26.85
C LEU A 6 13.05 53.62 26.27
N GLN A 7 13.30 53.11 25.05
CA GLN A 7 13.52 53.91 23.80
C GLN A 7 13.80 53.02 22.55
N THR A 8 12.85 52.90 21.62
CA THR A 8 12.72 53.61 20.30
C THR A 8 13.54 53.07 19.11
N SER A 9 12.80 52.62 18.09
CA SER A 9 13.14 52.82 16.67
C SER A 9 11.86 53.19 15.91
N ALA A 10 11.92 54.18 15.02
CA ALA A 10 10.76 54.75 14.32
C ALA A 10 10.85 54.57 12.79
N LEU A 11 10.00 55.29 12.05
CA LEU A 11 9.76 55.22 10.59
C LEU A 11 8.84 54.05 10.17
N GLY A 12 7.76 54.27 9.42
CA GLY A 12 7.15 55.54 9.00
C GLY A 12 5.90 55.31 8.15
N CYS A 13 4.84 56.10 8.34
CA CYS A 13 3.56 55.94 7.61
C CYS A 13 2.89 57.31 7.38
N LYS A 14 2.58 57.64 6.11
CA LYS A 14 1.66 58.70 5.63
C LYS A 14 1.48 58.59 4.08
N PRO A 15 0.49 59.25 3.43
CA PRO A 15 -0.50 58.47 2.70
C PRO A 15 -0.82 58.97 1.26
N ILE A 16 -1.84 58.32 0.68
CA ILE A 16 -2.47 58.55 -0.63
C ILE A 16 -2.93 60.00 -0.85
N GLN A 17 -2.75 60.53 -2.07
CA GLN A 17 -3.70 61.49 -2.64
C GLN A 17 -3.91 61.33 -4.16
N LYS A 18 -5.05 61.83 -4.64
CA LYS A 18 -5.67 61.56 -5.96
C LYS A 18 -5.21 62.52 -7.05
N SER A 19 -5.28 62.11 -8.32
CA SER A 19 -5.84 62.94 -9.41
C SER A 19 -6.17 62.09 -10.66
N GLY A 20 -6.95 62.64 -11.59
CA GLY A 20 -7.18 62.06 -12.94
C GLY A 20 -8.50 61.30 -13.14
N GLN A 21 -9.57 61.99 -13.57
CA GLN A 21 -10.83 61.37 -14.02
C GLN A 21 -11.43 62.08 -15.26
N LEU A 22 -11.96 61.27 -16.18
CA LEU A 22 -12.98 61.57 -17.22
C LEU A 22 -12.77 62.73 -18.22
N ARG A 23 -13.00 62.42 -19.51
CA ARG A 23 -14.19 62.90 -20.26
C ARG A 23 -14.49 62.03 -21.51
N PRO A 24 -15.73 62.03 -22.06
CA PRO A 24 -16.19 61.07 -23.07
C PRO A 24 -16.80 61.72 -24.35
N LEU A 25 -17.63 60.97 -25.12
CA LEU A 25 -18.44 61.34 -26.31
C LEU A 25 -17.70 61.45 -27.67
N LEU A 26 -18.35 61.30 -28.85
CA LEU A 26 -19.40 60.36 -29.35
C LEU A 26 -19.65 60.62 -30.87
N ARG A 27 -20.34 59.66 -31.54
CA ARG A 27 -21.18 59.79 -32.78
C ARG A 27 -20.55 59.85 -34.21
N LYS A 28 -21.16 59.01 -35.06
CA LYS A 28 -21.58 59.21 -36.48
C LYS A 28 -20.50 59.36 -37.58
N THR A 29 -20.34 58.45 -38.55
CA THR A 29 -21.23 57.86 -39.61
C THR A 29 -21.35 58.69 -40.90
N SER A 30 -20.50 58.35 -41.88
CA SER A 30 -20.73 58.41 -43.34
C SER A 30 -19.80 57.34 -43.95
N LEU A 31 -20.27 56.36 -44.74
CA LEU A 31 -20.83 56.44 -46.09
C LEU A 31 -19.76 56.73 -47.17
N CYS A 32 -19.14 55.66 -47.67
CA CYS A 32 -18.56 55.59 -49.02
C CYS A 32 -19.07 54.31 -49.68
N ARG A 33 -19.38 54.40 -50.98
CA ARG A 33 -19.93 53.32 -51.79
C ARG A 33 -18.85 52.73 -52.70
N GLU A 34 -18.84 51.40 -52.80
CA GLU A 34 -19.06 50.69 -54.07
C GLU A 34 -18.16 51.06 -55.27
N ILE A 35 -17.18 50.19 -55.57
CA ILE A 35 -16.73 49.91 -56.94
C ILE A 35 -16.70 48.39 -57.11
N GLU A 36 -17.22 47.92 -58.24
CA GLU A 36 -17.31 46.49 -58.60
C GLU A 36 -16.02 45.98 -59.27
N GLY A 37 -15.81 44.66 -59.25
CA GLY A 37 -14.66 44.03 -59.91
C GLY A 37 -14.43 42.61 -59.41
N GLY A 38 -15.16 41.64 -59.96
CA GLY A 38 -15.04 40.23 -59.58
C GLY A 38 -14.07 39.43 -60.44
N ILE A 39 -13.67 38.25 -59.94
CA ILE A 39 -13.55 37.01 -60.71
C ILE A 39 -13.57 35.81 -59.74
N LEU A 40 -14.15 34.70 -60.21
CA LEU A 40 -14.36 33.48 -59.42
C LEU A 40 -13.12 32.60 -59.42
N LEU A 41 -12.69 32.10 -58.24
CA LEU A 41 -11.98 30.82 -58.13
C LEU A 41 -11.97 30.25 -56.71
N GLY A 42 -12.49 29.03 -56.55
CA GLY A 42 -11.92 28.05 -55.62
C GLY A 42 -12.04 28.25 -54.10
N LYS A 43 -13.20 28.59 -53.54
CA LYS A 43 -13.47 28.29 -52.11
C LYS A 43 -13.66 26.78 -51.90
N ALA A 44 -12.57 26.01 -52.02
CA ALA A 44 -12.48 24.60 -51.65
C ALA A 44 -12.48 24.46 -50.12
N GLY A 45 -13.60 24.84 -49.50
CA GLY A 45 -13.80 24.74 -48.05
C GLY A 45 -13.90 23.28 -47.63
N VAL A 46 -12.78 22.67 -47.27
CA VAL A 46 -12.73 21.35 -46.62
C VAL A 46 -13.34 21.47 -45.23
N GLN A 47 -14.67 21.49 -45.17
CA GLN A 47 -15.43 21.34 -43.93
C GLN A 47 -15.35 19.88 -43.47
N GLY A 48 -14.16 19.47 -43.04
CA GLY A 48 -14.00 18.27 -42.24
C GLY A 48 -14.88 18.42 -41.00
N LYS A 49 -16.01 17.70 -40.98
CA LYS A 49 -16.89 17.67 -39.81
C LYS A 49 -16.11 17.07 -38.65
N ILE A 50 -15.52 17.94 -37.82
CA ILE A 50 -14.98 17.58 -36.52
C ILE A 50 -16.17 17.06 -35.71
N LYS A 51 -16.36 15.74 -35.74
CA LYS A 51 -17.30 15.03 -34.89
C LYS A 51 -16.81 15.21 -33.45
N LYS A 52 -17.27 16.29 -32.80
CA LYS A 52 -17.12 16.48 -31.35
C LYS A 52 -17.44 15.14 -30.71
N LYS A 53 -16.51 14.57 -29.93
CA LYS A 53 -16.86 13.38 -29.14
C LYS A 53 -18.07 13.78 -28.28
N SER A 54 -19.03 12.88 -28.13
CA SER A 54 -20.02 13.09 -27.06
C SER A 54 -19.24 13.11 -25.75
N VAL A 55 -19.48 14.12 -24.90
CA VAL A 55 -18.82 14.27 -23.60
C VAL A 55 -18.98 12.99 -22.76
N PHE A 56 -20.13 12.32 -22.88
CA PHE A 56 -20.38 11.00 -22.30
C PHE A 56 -19.36 9.93 -22.72
N ARG A 57 -18.90 9.94 -23.99
CA ARG A 57 -17.89 8.99 -24.47
C ARG A 57 -16.52 9.26 -23.87
N GLU A 58 -16.16 10.52 -23.61
CA GLU A 58 -14.87 10.87 -22.98
C GLU A 58 -14.83 10.40 -21.53
N TYR A 59 -15.93 10.59 -20.77
CA TYR A 59 -16.07 9.98 -19.45
C TYR A 59 -16.09 8.45 -19.48
N ALA A 60 -16.72 7.83 -20.48
CA ALA A 60 -16.73 6.37 -20.62
C ALA A 60 -15.35 5.79 -20.98
N GLU A 61 -14.62 6.42 -21.90
CA GLU A 61 -13.22 6.08 -22.24
C GLU A 61 -12.33 6.15 -20.98
N ALA A 62 -12.43 7.23 -20.20
CA ALA A 62 -11.71 7.40 -18.94
C ALA A 62 -12.10 6.36 -17.87
N ALA A 63 -13.39 6.08 -17.70
CA ALA A 63 -13.88 5.09 -16.73
C ALA A 63 -13.42 3.66 -17.09
N ILE A 64 -13.41 3.29 -18.37
CA ILE A 64 -12.88 2.01 -18.84
C ILE A 64 -11.37 1.90 -18.53
N ILE A 65 -10.59 2.94 -18.80
CA ILE A 65 -9.15 2.97 -18.48
C ILE A 65 -8.94 2.82 -16.96
N ALA A 66 -9.71 3.53 -16.13
CA ALA A 66 -9.64 3.43 -14.67
C ALA A 66 -9.99 2.01 -14.17
N ILE A 67 -11.01 1.36 -14.74
CA ILE A 67 -11.39 -0.02 -14.39
C ILE A 67 -10.29 -1.01 -14.83
N LEU A 68 -9.76 -0.89 -16.04
CA LEU A 68 -8.67 -1.75 -16.52
C LEU A 68 -7.41 -1.60 -15.66
N LEU A 69 -7.05 -0.36 -15.28
CA LEU A 69 -5.93 -0.09 -14.38
C LEU A 69 -6.18 -0.65 -12.97
N ALA A 70 -7.38 -0.49 -12.41
CA ALA A 70 -7.73 -1.05 -11.11
C ALA A 70 -7.73 -2.60 -11.12
N LEU A 71 -8.19 -3.22 -12.20
CA LEU A 71 -8.10 -4.68 -12.40
C LEU A 71 -6.66 -5.14 -12.49
N PHE A 72 -5.81 -4.46 -13.27
CA PHE A 72 -4.36 -4.73 -13.35
C PHE A 72 -3.68 -4.62 -11.97
N ILE A 73 -4.00 -3.55 -11.22
CA ILE A 73 -3.48 -3.36 -9.86
C ILE A 73 -3.92 -4.51 -8.92
N ARG A 74 -5.16 -5.00 -9.05
CA ARG A 74 -5.70 -6.11 -8.25
C ARG A 74 -5.17 -7.48 -8.66
N THR A 75 -4.91 -7.73 -9.95
CA THR A 75 -4.32 -9.01 -10.39
C THR A 75 -2.85 -9.09 -9.98
N PHE A 76 -2.06 -8.05 -10.22
CA PHE A 76 -0.60 -8.09 -10.10
C PHE A 76 -0.04 -7.51 -8.78
N VAL A 77 -0.55 -6.37 -8.29
CA VAL A 77 0.09 -5.63 -7.19
C VAL A 77 -0.39 -6.08 -5.81
N VAL A 78 -1.71 -6.01 -5.57
CA VAL A 78 -2.29 -6.09 -4.21
C VAL A 78 -3.38 -7.15 -4.12
N GLN A 79 -3.38 -7.92 -3.03
CA GLN A 79 -4.52 -8.74 -2.59
C GLN A 79 -5.09 -8.20 -1.27
N ALA A 80 -6.42 -8.21 -1.14
CA ALA A 80 -7.09 -8.01 0.14
C ALA A 80 -7.39 -9.35 0.80
N PHE A 81 -7.19 -9.45 2.10
CA PHE A 81 -7.58 -10.61 2.93
C PHE A 81 -8.31 -10.12 4.20
N LYS A 82 -9.13 -10.98 4.79
CA LYS A 82 -9.76 -10.79 6.11
C LYS A 82 -9.13 -11.75 7.12
N ILE A 83 -8.86 -11.28 8.34
CA ILE A 83 -8.28 -12.06 9.43
C ILE A 83 -9.38 -12.76 10.24
N PRO A 84 -9.42 -14.12 10.29
CA PRO A 84 -10.47 -14.87 11.00
C PRO A 84 -10.03 -15.41 12.37
N SER A 85 -8.74 -15.30 12.75
CA SER A 85 -8.16 -15.97 13.92
C SER A 85 -7.20 -15.07 14.71
N GLY A 86 -7.17 -15.20 16.03
CA GLY A 86 -6.28 -14.46 16.92
C GLY A 86 -4.81 -14.91 16.95
N SER A 87 -4.39 -15.84 16.09
CA SER A 87 -3.02 -16.40 16.07
C SER A 87 -1.91 -15.38 15.70
N MET A 88 -2.27 -14.14 15.36
CA MET A 88 -1.36 -13.03 15.08
C MET A 88 -1.60 -11.82 16.02
N GLU A 89 -2.34 -12.01 17.11
CA GLU A 89 -2.55 -10.96 18.11
C GLU A 89 -1.26 -10.72 18.90
N PRO A 90 -0.95 -9.47 19.32
CA PRO A 90 -1.74 -8.24 19.16
C PRO A 90 -1.56 -7.53 17.79
N THR A 91 -0.60 -7.98 16.96
CA THR A 91 -0.26 -7.32 15.68
C THR A 91 -1.43 -7.29 14.72
N LEU A 92 -2.20 -8.38 14.58
CA LEU A 92 -3.40 -8.48 13.77
C LEU A 92 -4.53 -9.09 14.61
N LEU A 93 -5.70 -8.44 14.59
CA LEU A 93 -6.87 -8.84 15.38
C LEU A 93 -7.92 -9.51 14.49
N VAL A 94 -8.77 -10.34 15.10
CA VAL A 94 -9.97 -10.89 14.42
C VAL A 94 -10.83 -9.75 13.89
N GLY A 95 -11.17 -9.80 12.60
CA GLY A 95 -11.95 -8.76 11.91
C GLY A 95 -11.13 -7.69 11.18
N ASP A 96 -9.80 -7.68 11.33
CA ASP A 96 -8.93 -6.89 10.46
C ASP A 96 -9.08 -7.32 9.00
N HIS A 97 -9.01 -6.34 8.09
CA HIS A 97 -8.88 -6.55 6.66
C HIS A 97 -7.55 -5.92 6.21
N ILE A 98 -6.68 -6.74 5.65
CA ILE A 98 -5.30 -6.37 5.31
C ILE A 98 -5.10 -6.28 3.80
N LEU A 99 -4.15 -5.45 3.39
CA LEU A 99 -3.58 -5.49 2.05
C LEU A 99 -2.23 -6.22 2.08
N VAL A 100 -2.02 -7.07 1.08
CA VAL A 100 -0.84 -7.89 0.88
C VAL A 100 -0.21 -7.53 -0.47
N ASN A 101 1.08 -7.19 -0.45
CA ASN A 101 1.86 -6.90 -1.66
C ASN A 101 2.40 -8.21 -2.24
N LYS A 102 2.00 -8.53 -3.47
CA LYS A 102 2.37 -9.77 -4.16
C LYS A 102 3.79 -9.71 -4.75
N PHE A 103 4.17 -8.56 -5.31
CA PHE A 103 5.35 -8.45 -6.19
C PHE A 103 6.68 -8.73 -5.51
N ILE A 104 6.81 -8.35 -4.24
CA ILE A 104 8.08 -8.41 -3.49
C ILE A 104 8.71 -9.80 -3.48
N TYR A 105 7.93 -10.88 -3.39
CA TYR A 105 8.46 -12.26 -3.43
C TYR A 105 8.39 -12.91 -4.82
N GLY A 106 8.16 -12.10 -5.85
CA GLY A 106 8.35 -12.45 -7.26
C GLY A 106 7.12 -12.30 -8.15
N VAL A 107 7.38 -12.18 -9.46
CA VAL A 107 6.30 -12.10 -10.46
C VAL A 107 5.72 -13.49 -10.67
N LYS A 108 4.53 -13.74 -10.10
CA LYS A 108 3.71 -14.92 -10.40
C LYS A 108 2.87 -14.66 -11.64
N LEU A 109 2.92 -15.58 -12.61
CA LEU A 109 2.04 -15.55 -13.78
C LEU A 109 0.57 -15.65 -13.33
N PRO A 110 -0.32 -14.72 -13.72
CA PRO A 110 -1.75 -14.89 -13.50
C PRO A 110 -2.22 -16.20 -14.15
N PHE A 111 -3.20 -16.85 -13.52
CA PHE A 111 -3.74 -18.17 -13.89
C PHE A 111 -2.77 -19.37 -13.78
N VAL A 112 -1.47 -19.20 -14.03
CA VAL A 112 -0.48 -20.31 -14.00
C VAL A 112 0.23 -20.46 -12.65
N GLY A 113 0.25 -19.41 -11.81
CA GLY A 113 0.74 -19.46 -10.42
C GLY A 113 2.26 -19.54 -10.24
N LYS A 114 3.00 -20.03 -11.24
CA LYS A 114 4.47 -20.12 -11.24
C LYS A 114 5.13 -18.75 -11.07
N THR A 115 6.09 -18.67 -10.15
CA THR A 115 7.01 -17.53 -10.00
C THR A 115 8.05 -17.56 -11.12
N ILE A 116 8.22 -16.46 -11.85
CA ILE A 116 9.19 -16.38 -12.96
C ILE A 116 10.53 -15.82 -12.46
N ILE A 117 10.48 -14.80 -11.61
CA ILE A 117 11.66 -14.11 -11.05
C ILE A 117 11.34 -13.79 -9.58
N PRO A 118 12.10 -14.29 -8.59
CA PRO A 118 12.06 -13.80 -7.22
C PRO A 118 12.71 -12.41 -7.17
N ILE A 119 11.99 -11.39 -6.69
CA ILE A 119 12.46 -9.99 -6.70
C ILE A 119 13.19 -9.64 -5.40
N GLN A 120 12.64 -10.07 -4.26
CA GLN A 120 13.25 -10.01 -2.93
C GLN A 120 13.02 -11.33 -2.21
N HIS A 121 13.92 -11.66 -1.28
CA HIS A 121 13.71 -12.77 -0.36
C HIS A 121 12.94 -12.27 0.88
N PRO A 122 12.08 -13.10 1.50
CA PRO A 122 11.51 -12.78 2.81
C PRO A 122 12.61 -12.58 3.86
N HIS A 123 12.46 -11.54 4.67
CA HIS A 123 13.34 -11.22 5.78
C HIS A 123 12.76 -11.76 7.09
N ARG A 124 13.62 -11.89 8.11
CA ARG A 124 13.16 -12.14 9.47
C ARG A 124 12.26 -11.00 9.93
N ASP A 125 11.28 -11.32 10.77
CA ASP A 125 10.16 -10.46 11.18
C ASP A 125 9.14 -10.09 10.08
N ASP A 126 9.28 -10.52 8.81
CA ASP A 126 8.25 -10.27 7.80
C ASP A 126 6.92 -11.00 8.13
N VAL A 127 5.80 -10.28 8.19
CA VAL A 127 4.46 -10.89 8.26
C VAL A 127 4.00 -11.27 6.85
N ILE A 128 3.88 -12.57 6.58
CA ILE A 128 3.59 -13.11 5.26
C ILE A 128 2.29 -13.91 5.21
N VAL A 129 1.60 -13.82 4.07
CA VAL A 129 0.50 -14.73 3.71
C VAL A 129 1.03 -15.81 2.78
N PHE A 130 0.66 -17.06 3.02
CA PHE A 130 1.13 -18.23 2.27
C PHE A 130 0.04 -19.31 2.20
N ILE A 131 0.15 -20.18 1.20
CA ILE A 131 -0.68 -21.38 1.06
C ILE A 131 -0.22 -22.41 2.11
N TYR A 132 -1.16 -22.90 2.92
CA TYR A 132 -0.85 -23.82 4.02
C TYR A 132 -0.34 -25.19 3.50
N PRO A 133 0.86 -25.65 3.88
CA PRO A 133 1.49 -26.83 3.26
C PRO A 133 0.69 -28.14 3.35
N MET A 134 -0.09 -28.35 4.42
CA MET A 134 -0.86 -29.59 4.60
C MET A 134 -2.26 -29.57 3.97
N ASP A 135 -2.75 -28.39 3.57
CA ASP A 135 -4.04 -28.23 2.88
C ASP A 135 -4.01 -26.95 2.02
N PRO A 136 -3.67 -27.10 0.72
CA PRO A 136 -3.55 -25.97 -0.21
C PRO A 136 -4.84 -25.18 -0.49
N SER A 137 -6.00 -25.61 0.04
CA SER A 137 -7.24 -24.82 -0.03
C SER A 137 -7.25 -23.63 0.93
N LYS A 138 -6.33 -23.60 1.92
CA LYS A 138 -6.30 -22.61 3.01
C LYS A 138 -5.13 -21.65 2.90
N ASP A 139 -5.42 -20.37 3.09
CA ASP A 139 -4.42 -19.31 3.24
C ASP A 139 -4.17 -19.00 4.71
N PHE A 140 -2.90 -18.99 5.09
CA PHE A 140 -2.44 -18.74 6.45
C PHE A 140 -1.57 -17.47 6.49
N ILE A 141 -1.54 -16.83 7.67
CA ILE A 141 -0.72 -15.66 7.94
C ILE A 141 0.11 -15.88 9.22
N LYS A 142 1.43 -15.67 9.12
CA LYS A 142 2.43 -15.87 10.18
C LYS A 142 3.60 -14.90 9.99
N ARG A 143 4.41 -14.70 11.03
CA ARG A 143 5.68 -13.96 10.98
C ARG A 143 6.84 -14.91 10.67
N VAL A 144 7.78 -14.46 9.83
CA VAL A 144 9.01 -15.21 9.51
C VAL A 144 9.99 -15.14 10.67
N ILE A 145 10.25 -16.28 11.31
CA ILE A 145 11.19 -16.39 12.43
C ILE A 145 12.51 -17.05 12.01
N GLY A 146 12.50 -17.98 11.05
CA GLY A 146 13.68 -18.63 10.48
C GLY A 146 13.75 -18.53 8.96
N LEU A 147 14.96 -18.29 8.45
CA LEU A 147 15.34 -18.22 7.04
C LEU A 147 16.15 -19.46 6.64
N PRO A 148 16.36 -19.76 5.35
CA PRO A 148 17.21 -20.87 4.90
C PRO A 148 18.55 -20.95 5.63
N GLY A 149 18.92 -22.16 6.05
CA GLY A 149 20.16 -22.43 6.78
C GLY A 149 20.11 -22.13 8.30
N ASP A 150 19.10 -21.42 8.82
CA ASP A 150 19.00 -21.17 10.27
C ASP A 150 18.76 -22.46 11.06
N ARG A 151 19.52 -22.67 12.13
CA ARG A 151 19.23 -23.65 13.19
C ARG A 151 18.35 -23.01 14.26
N ILE A 152 17.08 -23.42 14.33
CA ILE A 152 16.07 -22.95 15.29
C ILE A 152 15.91 -23.95 16.43
N GLU A 153 15.91 -23.47 17.68
CA GLU A 153 15.59 -24.26 18.88
C GLU A 153 14.84 -23.39 19.91
N MET A 154 14.06 -24.01 20.80
CA MET A 154 13.35 -23.29 21.87
C MET A 154 13.51 -23.97 23.23
N ILE A 155 13.62 -23.16 24.28
CA ILE A 155 13.77 -23.56 25.68
C ILE A 155 12.75 -22.74 26.49
N GLY A 156 11.62 -23.34 26.84
CA GLY A 156 10.45 -22.60 27.31
C GLY A 156 10.02 -21.56 26.28
N HIS A 157 9.95 -20.30 26.70
CA HIS A 157 9.59 -19.17 25.82
C HIS A 157 10.77 -18.57 25.05
N SER A 158 12.01 -18.95 25.38
CA SER A 158 13.23 -18.45 24.75
C SER A 158 13.47 -19.16 23.41
N ILE A 159 13.44 -18.41 22.31
CA ILE A 159 13.84 -18.86 20.97
C ILE A 159 15.34 -18.61 20.80
N TYR A 160 16.07 -19.57 20.24
CA TYR A 160 17.46 -19.40 19.83
C TYR A 160 17.60 -19.68 18.34
N ILE A 161 18.39 -18.86 17.67
CA ILE A 161 18.66 -18.92 16.24
C ILE A 161 20.17 -18.97 16.07
N ASN A 162 20.68 -20.05 15.48
CA ASN A 162 22.12 -20.34 15.36
C ASN A 162 22.84 -20.26 16.72
N GLY A 163 22.20 -20.78 17.78
CA GLY A 163 22.69 -20.79 19.16
C GLY A 163 22.61 -19.45 19.90
N LYS A 164 22.14 -18.38 19.26
CA LYS A 164 22.00 -17.04 19.88
C LYS A 164 20.54 -16.79 20.26
N LEU A 165 20.31 -16.26 21.46
CA LEU A 165 18.97 -15.86 21.91
C LEU A 165 18.38 -14.82 20.95
N PHE A 166 17.20 -15.12 20.40
CA PHE A 166 16.49 -14.23 19.50
C PHE A 166 15.73 -13.17 20.31
N GLN A 167 15.98 -11.89 20.02
CA GLN A 167 15.23 -10.77 20.59
C GLN A 167 13.88 -10.64 19.90
N ASP A 168 12.95 -11.47 20.31
CA ASP A 168 11.57 -11.47 19.83
C ASP A 168 10.82 -10.20 20.26
N ARG A 169 10.45 -9.38 19.27
CA ARG A 169 9.78 -8.07 19.49
C ARG A 169 8.26 -8.14 19.35
N HIS A 170 7.74 -9.26 18.85
CA HIS A 170 6.35 -9.37 18.38
C HIS A 170 5.62 -10.57 18.99
N GLY A 171 6.33 -11.61 19.39
CA GLY A 171 5.77 -12.75 20.11
C GLY A 171 5.28 -12.37 21.51
N VAL A 172 4.05 -12.76 21.80
CA VAL A 172 3.43 -12.68 23.12
C VAL A 172 3.06 -14.08 23.56
N TYR A 173 3.42 -14.41 24.80
CA TYR A 173 2.97 -15.62 25.50
C TYR A 173 1.92 -15.20 26.53
N THR A 174 0.84 -15.97 26.64
CA THR A 174 -0.27 -15.78 27.57
C THR A 174 -0.21 -16.77 28.74
N ALA A 175 0.48 -17.90 28.56
CA ALA A 175 0.75 -18.87 29.59
C ALA A 175 1.97 -18.49 30.46
N SER A 176 2.09 -19.11 31.63
CA SER A 176 3.35 -19.13 32.39
C SER A 176 4.38 -20.02 31.68
N PRO A 177 5.67 -19.64 31.62
CA PRO A 177 6.69 -20.45 30.96
C PRO A 177 6.89 -21.79 31.65
N ASP A 178 6.70 -22.87 30.91
CA ASP A 178 7.21 -24.20 31.26
C ASP A 178 8.73 -24.24 30.99
N PRO A 179 9.60 -24.33 32.02
CA PRO A 179 11.05 -24.39 31.83
C PRO A 179 11.52 -25.75 31.27
N THR A 180 10.65 -26.76 31.18
CA THR A 180 10.93 -28.09 30.62
C THR A 180 10.57 -28.20 29.14
N ALA A 181 9.63 -27.40 28.63
CA ALA A 181 9.22 -27.39 27.23
C ALA A 181 10.40 -27.14 26.26
N ARG A 182 10.56 -27.98 25.24
CA ARG A 182 11.61 -27.87 24.22
C ARG A 182 11.01 -27.95 22.82
N PHE A 183 11.61 -27.25 21.87
CA PHE A 183 11.37 -27.46 20.44
C PHE A 183 12.70 -27.50 19.68
N GLY A 184 12.79 -28.39 18.69
CA GLY A 184 13.99 -28.58 17.89
C GLY A 184 15.14 -29.26 18.65
N PRO A 185 16.40 -29.08 18.21
CA PRO A 185 16.82 -28.20 17.13
C PRO A 185 16.32 -28.67 15.75
N VAL A 186 15.90 -27.73 14.92
CA VAL A 186 15.60 -27.94 13.49
C VAL A 186 16.45 -27.01 12.64
N ILE A 187 16.83 -27.43 11.44
CA ILE A 187 17.52 -26.57 10.46
C ILE A 187 16.53 -26.26 9.34
N VAL A 188 16.36 -24.98 9.01
CA VAL A 188 15.47 -24.54 7.92
C VAL A 188 16.09 -24.95 6.58
N PRO A 189 15.41 -25.77 5.74
CA PRO A 189 15.94 -26.18 4.46
C PRO A 189 16.11 -25.02 3.47
N GLU A 190 16.92 -25.23 2.45
CA GLU A 190 16.97 -24.31 1.31
C GLU A 190 15.60 -24.17 0.63
N GLY A 191 15.31 -22.94 0.18
CA GLY A 191 14.02 -22.60 -0.40
C GLY A 191 12.83 -22.59 0.57
N HIS A 192 13.04 -22.68 1.89
CA HIS A 192 11.99 -22.77 2.90
C HIS A 192 12.11 -21.70 4.01
N LEU A 193 11.05 -21.55 4.79
CA LEU A 193 10.95 -20.65 5.95
C LEU A 193 10.44 -21.40 7.19
N PHE A 194 10.82 -20.92 8.37
CA PHE A 194 10.18 -21.28 9.63
C PHE A 194 9.35 -20.09 10.13
N VAL A 195 8.04 -20.28 10.34
CA VAL A 195 7.10 -19.19 10.62
C VAL A 195 6.30 -19.45 11.90
N MET A 196 6.03 -18.40 12.66
CA MET A 196 5.30 -18.48 13.93
C MET A 196 4.19 -17.43 14.00
N GLY A 197 3.19 -17.67 14.85
CA GLY A 197 2.22 -16.63 15.20
C GLY A 197 2.81 -15.61 16.15
N ASP A 198 2.27 -14.39 16.16
CA ASP A 198 2.62 -13.41 17.19
C ASP A 198 1.97 -13.80 18.54
N ASN A 199 0.79 -14.44 18.53
CA ASN A 199 0.17 -15.03 19.72
C ASN A 199 0.67 -16.47 19.91
N ARG A 200 1.66 -16.69 20.78
CA ARG A 200 2.48 -17.90 20.76
C ARG A 200 1.82 -19.13 21.35
N ASP A 201 0.95 -18.97 22.33
CA ASP A 201 0.24 -20.09 22.95
C ASP A 201 -1.07 -20.42 22.22
N HIS A 202 -1.53 -19.52 21.34
CA HIS A 202 -2.74 -19.68 20.54
C HIS A 202 -2.45 -19.64 19.02
N SER A 203 -1.28 -20.13 18.61
CA SER A 203 -0.88 -20.25 17.21
C SER A 203 -0.46 -21.66 16.84
N TYR A 204 -1.26 -22.30 15.99
CA TYR A 204 -0.82 -23.43 15.17
C TYR A 204 0.09 -22.87 14.06
N ASP A 205 1.36 -23.29 14.05
CA ASP A 205 2.42 -22.77 13.18
C ASP A 205 3.56 -23.79 12.92
N SER A 206 4.73 -23.34 12.43
CA SER A 206 5.84 -24.23 12.04
C SER A 206 6.37 -25.12 13.17
N ARG A 207 6.07 -24.82 14.45
CA ARG A 207 6.32 -25.74 15.57
C ARG A 207 5.56 -27.08 15.46
N PHE A 208 4.49 -27.11 14.68
CA PHE A 208 3.57 -28.26 14.56
C PHE A 208 3.58 -28.90 13.17
N TRP A 209 3.71 -28.12 12.10
CA TRP A 209 3.70 -28.63 10.70
C TRP A 209 5.06 -28.54 9.99
N GLY A 210 6.09 -27.99 10.62
CA GLY A 210 7.39 -27.76 9.98
C GLY A 210 7.38 -26.57 9.02
N PHE A 211 8.15 -26.67 7.94
CA PHE A 211 8.56 -25.50 7.14
C PHE A 211 7.53 -25.07 6.08
N VAL A 212 7.67 -23.83 5.61
CA VAL A 212 6.84 -23.24 4.55
C VAL A 212 7.72 -23.01 3.31
N PRO A 213 7.44 -23.62 2.15
CA PRO A 213 8.19 -23.38 0.91
C PRO A 213 8.06 -21.92 0.43
N LEU A 214 9.13 -21.29 -0.05
CA LEU A 214 9.10 -19.91 -0.56
C LEU A 214 8.08 -19.73 -1.71
N GLU A 215 7.90 -20.75 -2.54
CA GLU A 215 6.92 -20.73 -3.63
C GLU A 215 5.45 -20.69 -3.15
N SER A 216 5.14 -21.15 -1.93
CA SER A 216 3.78 -21.09 -1.38
C SER A 216 3.38 -19.70 -0.90
N VAL A 217 4.35 -18.80 -0.72
CA VAL A 217 4.14 -17.43 -0.23
C VAL A 217 3.39 -16.60 -1.27
N LYS A 218 2.32 -15.93 -0.83
CA LYS A 218 1.44 -15.05 -1.64
C LYS A 218 1.81 -13.56 -1.55
N GLY A 219 2.53 -13.15 -0.50
CA GLY A 219 3.04 -11.79 -0.34
C GLY A 219 3.23 -11.37 1.13
N LYS A 220 3.79 -10.18 1.37
CA LYS A 220 3.88 -9.56 2.71
C LYS A 220 2.64 -8.74 3.01
N ALA A 221 2.08 -8.90 4.21
CA ALA A 221 1.05 -8.00 4.72
C ALA A 221 1.70 -6.67 5.15
N PHE A 222 1.16 -5.54 4.70
CA PHE A 222 1.79 -4.22 4.94
C PHE A 222 0.88 -3.19 5.62
N ILE A 223 -0.45 -3.32 5.50
CA ILE A 223 -1.40 -2.38 6.11
C ILE A 223 -2.74 -3.05 6.40
N VAL A 224 -3.33 -2.73 7.56
CA VAL A 224 -4.74 -2.95 7.87
C VAL A 224 -5.51 -1.79 7.25
N TYR A 225 -6.27 -2.02 6.17
CA TYR A 225 -7.04 -0.94 5.51
C TYR A 225 -8.43 -0.75 6.12
N TRP A 226 -8.93 -1.73 6.88
CA TRP A 226 -10.22 -1.68 7.57
C TRP A 226 -10.22 -2.66 8.74
N SER A 227 -10.96 -2.38 9.81
CA SER A 227 -11.18 -3.34 10.89
C SER A 227 -12.50 -3.09 11.61
N TRP A 228 -13.22 -4.17 11.93
CA TRP A 228 -14.44 -4.13 12.73
C TRP A 228 -14.37 -5.18 13.84
N PRO A 229 -14.72 -4.86 15.10
CA PRO A 229 -15.18 -3.55 15.60
C PRO A 229 -14.06 -2.50 15.81
N HIS A 230 -12.81 -2.84 15.50
CA HIS A 230 -11.62 -2.08 15.89
C HIS A 230 -11.30 -0.87 14.99
N TRP A 231 -12.26 0.05 14.79
CA TRP A 231 -12.17 1.21 13.89
C TRP A 231 -10.86 2.04 13.98
N LYS A 232 -10.24 2.13 15.16
CA LYS A 232 -8.96 2.83 15.37
C LYS A 232 -7.76 2.20 14.62
N ARG A 233 -7.93 1.01 14.02
CA ARG A 233 -6.92 0.31 13.20
C ARG A 233 -7.01 0.63 11.70
N PHE A 234 -7.88 1.56 11.30
CA PHE A 234 -7.97 2.03 9.91
C PHE A 234 -6.64 2.64 9.44
N PHE A 235 -6.11 2.15 8.31
CA PHE A 235 -4.76 2.44 7.80
C PHE A 235 -3.59 2.15 8.78
N HIS A 236 -3.75 1.21 9.72
CA HIS A 236 -2.65 0.79 10.60
C HIS A 236 -1.57 0.02 9.81
N MET A 237 -0.36 0.59 9.73
CA MET A 237 0.79 -0.08 9.10
C MET A 237 1.25 -1.28 9.93
N ILE A 238 1.42 -2.42 9.27
CA ILE A 238 1.92 -3.65 9.88
C ILE A 238 3.45 -3.55 10.00
N LYS A 239 3.97 -3.91 11.17
CA LYS A 239 5.40 -4.01 11.47
C LYS A 239 5.74 -5.46 11.77
#